data_AF-A0A3D3M858-F1
#
_entry.id   AF-A0A3D3M858-F1
#
_cell.length_a   1.000
_cell.length_b   1.000
_cell.length_c   1.000
_cell.angle_alpha   90.00
_cell.angle_beta   90.00
_cell.angle_gamma   90.00
#
_symmetry.space_group_name_H-M   'P 1'
#
loop_
_entity.id
_entity.type
_entity.pdbx_description
1 polymer ?
#
loop_
_entity_poly.entity_id
_entity_poly.type
_entity_poly.pdbx_seq_one_letter_code
_entity_poly.pdbx_strand_id
1 'polypeptide(L)' 'MNPSVIIDALGGTFRVAELCEVRPPSVSDWKKHGIPRARMMFLRVARPEVFQALEAERETPVTQPTERQQAPAA' A
#
# COMPACT_ATOMS: atom_id res chain seq x y z
N MET A 1 0.95 5.70 4.51
CA MET A 1 0.30 4.54 3.87
C MET A 1 -0.37 3.72 4.96
N ASN A 2 -1.62 3.31 4.77
CA ASN A 2 -2.43 2.67 5.82
C ASN A 2 -1.90 1.25 6.13
N PRO A 3 -1.64 0.89 7.40
CA PRO A 3 -1.19 -0.45 7.80
C PRO A 3 -2.07 -1.59 7.28
N SER A 4 -3.40 -1.42 7.31
CA SER A 4 -4.34 -2.44 6.81
C SER A 4 -4.16 -2.70 5.33
N VAL A 5 -4.05 -1.63 4.52
CA VAL A 5 -3.84 -1.74 3.06
C VAL A 5 -2.53 -2.49 2.76
N ILE A 6 -1.45 -2.16 3.48
CA ILE A 6 -0.16 -2.86 3.31
C ILE A 6 -0.30 -4.34 3.67
N ILE A 7 -0.90 -4.65 4.81
CA ILE A 7 -1.04 -6.04 5.28
C ILE A 7 -1.92 -6.84 4.33
N ASP A 8 -3.01 -6.26 3.84
CA ASP A 8 -3.94 -6.94 2.93
C ASP A 8 -3.27 -7.19 1.57
N ALA A 9 -2.51 -6.21 1.04
CA ALA A 9 -1.73 -6.36 -0.19
C ALA A 9 -0.60 -7.41 -0.08
N LEU A 10 -0.07 -7.64 1.12
CA LEU A 10 0.92 -8.68 1.39
C LEU A 10 0.31 -10.09 1.53
N GLY A 11 -1.01 -10.23 1.42
CA GLY A 11 -1.73 -11.51 1.56
C GLY A 11 -2.45 -11.68 2.90
N GLY A 12 -2.61 -10.61 3.68
CA GLY A 12 -3.37 -10.57 4.91
C GLY A 12 -2.60 -10.97 6.17
N THR A 13 -3.31 -10.96 7.31
CA THR A 13 -2.73 -11.08 8.66
C THR A 13 -1.90 -12.35 8.85
N PHE A 14 -2.43 -13.52 8.44
CA PHE A 14 -1.74 -14.80 8.64
C PHE A 14 -0.47 -14.91 7.80
N ARG A 15 -0.52 -14.47 6.53
CA ARG A 15 0.64 -14.51 5.64
C ARG A 15 1.76 -13.59 6.13
N VAL A 16 1.41 -12.40 6.59
CA VAL A 16 2.38 -11.46 7.18
C VAL A 16 2.94 -11.99 8.50
N ALA A 17 2.12 -12.64 9.32
CA ALA A 17 2.56 -13.23 10.59
C ALA A 17 3.59 -14.34 10.37
N GLU A 18 3.33 -15.23 9.40
CA GLU A 18 4.27 -16.26 8.96
C GLU A 18 5.58 -15.64 8.44
N LEU A 19 5.49 -14.66 7.53
CA LEU A 19 6.66 -13.99 6.94
C LEU A 19 7.54 -13.29 7.97
N CYS A 20 6.93 -12.76 9.04
CA CYS A 20 7.65 -12.05 10.10
C CYS A 20 7.98 -12.91 11.32
N GLU A 21 7.59 -14.18 11.32
CA GLU A 21 7.74 -15.12 12.44
C GLU A 21 7.16 -14.56 13.76
N VAL A 22 5.94 -14.04 13.68
CA VAL A 22 5.18 -13.52 14.83
C VAL A 22 3.81 -14.16 14.91
N ARG A 23 3.09 -13.95 16.02
CA ARG A 23 1.73 -14.45 16.16
C ARG A 23 0.75 -13.58 15.35
N PRO A 24 -0.29 -14.14 14.73
CA PRO A 24 -1.31 -13.36 14.00
C PRO A 24 -1.92 -12.18 14.79
N PRO A 25 -2.19 -12.29 16.11
CA PRO A 25 -2.66 -11.14 16.90
C PRO A 25 -1.71 -9.94 16.87
N SER A 26 -0.39 -10.14 16.81
CA SER A 26 0.57 -9.04 16.68
C SER A 26 0.35 -8.25 15.39
N VAL A 27 0.11 -8.93 14.27
CA VAL A 27 -0.18 -8.28 12.99
C VAL A 27 -1.55 -7.58 13.00
N SER A 28 -2.55 -8.18 13.66
CA SER A 28 -3.84 -7.52 13.89
C SER A 28 -3.70 -6.22 14.70
N ASP A 29 -2.81 -6.19 15.69
CA ASP A 29 -2.53 -4.98 16.45
C ASP A 29 -1.76 -3.93 15.63
N TRP A 30 -0.92 -4.35 14.66
CA TRP A 30 -0.28 -3.42 13.73
C TRP A 30 -1.28 -2.67 12.86
N LYS A 31 -2.44 -3.28 12.52
CA LYS A 31 -3.50 -2.59 11.80
C LYS A 31 -4.06 -1.39 12.58
N LYS A 32 -4.03 -1.46 13.92
CA LYS A 32 -4.54 -0.42 14.83
C LYS A 32 -3.48 0.60 15.22
N HIS A 33 -2.27 0.13 15.52
CA HIS A 33 -1.21 0.94 16.13
C HIS A 33 -0.08 1.30 15.17
N GLY A 34 -0.09 0.75 13.96
CA GLY A 34 0.97 0.90 12.97
C GLY A 34 1.92 -0.30 12.95
N ILE A 35 2.52 -0.53 11.78
CA ILE A 35 3.55 -1.55 11.58
C ILE A 35 4.87 -1.03 12.19
N PRO A 36 5.53 -1.78 13.09
CA PRO A 36 6.82 -1.38 13.65
C PRO A 36 7.84 -1.09 12.56
N ARG A 37 8.64 -0.02 12.72
CA ARG A 37 9.60 0.46 11.70
C ARG A 37 10.52 -0.65 11.18
N ALA A 38 11.07 -1.48 12.06
CA ALA A 38 11.93 -2.60 11.69
C ALA A 38 11.19 -3.65 10.83
N ARG A 39 9.93 -3.95 11.15
CA ARG A 39 9.08 -4.85 10.34
C ARG A 39 8.76 -4.24 8.99
N MET A 40 8.49 -2.93 8.93
CA MET A 40 8.28 -2.22 7.66
C MET A 40 9.52 -2.30 6.74
N MET A 41 10.72 -2.07 7.29
CA MET A 41 11.97 -2.19 6.53
C MET A 41 12.14 -3.59 5.95
N PHE A 42 11.92 -4.62 6.78
CA PHE A 42 11.98 -6.01 6.34
C PHE A 42 10.95 -6.33 5.25
N LEU A 43 9.68 -5.94 5.43
CA LEU A 43 8.62 -6.19 4.45
C LEU A 43 8.91 -5.55 3.09
N ARG A 44 9.48 -4.35 3.07
CA ARG A 44 9.89 -3.65 1.84
C ARG A 44 10.98 -4.39 1.08
N VAL A 45 11.92 -5.00 1.80
CA VAL A 45 13.00 -5.81 1.19
C VAL A 45 12.47 -7.18 0.76
N ALA A 46 11.57 -7.78 1.54
CA ALA A 46 11.06 -9.12 1.29
C ALA A 46 10.06 -9.18 0.13
N ARG A 47 9.26 -8.13 -0.07
CA ARG A 47 8.18 -8.06 -1.10
C ARG A 47 8.21 -6.71 -1.85
N PRO A 48 9.33 -6.35 -2.50
CA PRO A 48 9.48 -5.03 -3.14
C PRO A 48 8.41 -4.75 -4.19
N GLU A 49 7.97 -5.76 -4.93
CA GLU A 49 6.94 -5.66 -5.97
C GLU A 49 5.59 -5.19 -5.44
N VAL A 50 5.22 -5.59 -4.22
CA VAL A 50 3.97 -5.16 -3.59
C VAL A 50 4.03 -3.68 -3.26
N PHE A 51 5.17 -3.20 -2.74
CA PHE A 51 5.32 -1.78 -2.41
C PHE A 51 5.41 -0.90 -3.65
N GLN A 52 6.06 -1.38 -4.72
CA GLN A 52 6.09 -0.67 -6.01
C GLN A 52 4.67 -0.51 -6.59
N ALA A 53 3.86 -1.57 -6.57
CA ALA A 53 2.47 -1.48 -7.02
C ALA A 53 1.65 -0.49 -6.18
N LEU A 54 1.76 -0.58 -4.84
CA LEU A 54 1.07 0.34 -3.92
C LEU A 54 1.53 1.80 -4.06
N GLU A 55 2.78 2.05 -4.45
CA GLU A 55 3.30 3.39 -4.70
C GLU A 55 2.82 3.91 -6.07
N ALA A 56 2.85 3.07 -7.11
CA ALA A 56 2.33 3.41 -8.44
C ALA A 56 0.83 3.75 -8.42
N GLU A 57 0.02 2.99 -7.67
CA GLU A 57 -1.41 3.28 -7.47
C GLU A 57 -1.65 4.65 -6.81
N ARG A 58 -0.75 5.06 -5.90
CA ARG A 58 -0.82 6.38 -5.25
C ARG A 58 -0.37 7.51 -6.15
N GLU A 59 0.50 7.22 -7.10
CA GLU A 59 1.14 8.20 -7.97
C GLU A 59 0.44 8.34 -9.31
N THR A 60 -0.63 7.56 -9.58
CA THR A 60 -1.49 7.76 -10.74
C THR A 60 -1.86 9.25 -10.82
N PRO A 61 -1.28 10.01 -11.78
CA PRO A 61 -1.74 11.36 -12.00
C PRO A 61 -3.16 11.19 -12.48
N VAL A 62 -4.10 11.87 -11.82
CA VAL A 62 -5.36 12.18 -12.47
C VAL A 62 -4.98 12.91 -13.76
N THR A 63 -4.92 12.18 -14.88
CA THR A 63 -5.01 12.78 -16.19
C THR A 63 -6.40 13.35 -16.25
N GLN A 64 -6.53 14.61 -15.83
CA GLN A 64 -7.70 15.40 -16.12
C GLN A 64 -7.93 15.29 -17.63
N PRO A 65 -9.13 14.94 -18.11
CA PRO A 65 -9.47 15.24 -19.48
C PRO A 65 -9.45 16.78 -19.58
N THR A 66 -8.35 17.33 -20.07
CA THR A 66 -8.25 18.73 -20.47
C THR A 66 -9.44 19.05 -21.35
N GLU A 67 -10.18 20.07 -20.94
CA GLU A 67 -11.17 20.80 -21.73
C GLU A 67 -10.80 20.80 -23.21
N ARG A 68 -11.66 20.19 -24.05
CA ARG A 68 -11.74 20.64 -25.44
C ARG A 68 -12.40 22.02 -25.40
N GLN A 69 -11.55 23.04 -25.37
CA GLN A 69 -11.84 24.38 -25.86
C GLN A 69 -12.73 24.26 -27.10
N GLN A 70 -14.00 24.66 -27.00
CA GLN A 70 -14.75 25.18 -28.13
C GLN A 70 -14.82 26.69 -27.94
N ALA A 71 -14.10 27.40 -28.81
CA ALA A 71 -14.25 28.82 -29.09
C ALA A 71 -14.35 28.97 -30.62
N PRO A 72 -14.89 30.07 -31.13
CA PRO A 72 -16.25 30.57 -31.02
C PRO A 72 -17.01 30.38 -32.36
N ALA A 73 -18.34 30.38 -32.35
CA ALA A 73 -19.13 30.47 -33.58
C ALA A 73 -19.23 31.94 -34.01
N ALA A 74 -18.85 32.18 -35.27
CA ALA A 74 -18.98 33.43 -36.02
C ALA A 74 -20.43 33.75 -36.38
#